data_AF-A0A8I1KKN6-F1
#
_entry.id   AF-A0A8I1KKN6-F1
#
_cell.length_a   1.000
_cell.length_b   1.000
_cell.length_c   1.000
_cell.angle_alpha   90.00
_cell.angle_beta   90.00
_cell.angle_gamma   90.00
#
_symmetry.space_group_name_H-M   'P 1'
#
loop_
_entity.id
_entity.type
_entity.pdbx_description
1 polymer ?
#
loop_
_entity_poly.entity_id
_entity_poly.type
_entity_poly.pdbx_seq_one_letter_code
_entity_poly.pdbx_strand_id
1 'polypeptide(L)'
;MKLHFSAAALGLAVAFLDSQAFAGAKDYEFQAVSNDLKAGSGRDVAVRLVHKPTGKPVTGAVLFRSRLDMSPDGMGDMTGKLAADASSEPGLYRFKADLTMAGSWALKLMAKVPGESETVEGTVLIQAKD
;
A
#
# COMPACT_ATOMS: atom_id res chain seq x y z
N MET A 1 53.79 -25.65 41.91
CA MET A 1 52.72 -24.63 41.75
C MET A 1 52.43 -24.51 40.26
N LYS A 2 51.26 -24.96 39.78
CA LYS A 2 50.89 -24.97 38.36
C LYS A 2 50.25 -23.61 38.02
N LEU A 3 50.84 -22.83 37.11
CA LEU A 3 50.21 -21.61 36.59
C LEU A 3 49.26 -21.99 35.44
N HIS A 4 47.98 -21.67 35.60
CA HIS A 4 46.96 -21.82 34.57
C HIS A 4 46.94 -20.54 33.72
N PHE A 5 47.21 -20.67 32.42
CA PHE A 5 46.99 -19.58 31.46
C PHE A 5 45.51 -19.55 31.07
N SER A 6 44.79 -18.51 31.50
CA SER A 6 43.43 -18.23 31.02
C SER A 6 43.52 -17.52 29.67
N ALA A 7 43.09 -18.19 28.61
CA ALA A 7 42.92 -17.57 27.30
C ALA A 7 41.65 -16.71 27.29
N ALA A 8 41.81 -15.39 27.12
CA ALA A 8 40.69 -14.49 26.88
C ALA A 8 40.30 -14.56 25.39
N ALA A 9 39.13 -15.14 25.10
CA ALA A 9 38.56 -15.11 23.76
C ALA A 9 37.90 -13.75 23.51
N LEU A 10 38.45 -12.98 22.56
CA LEU A 10 37.89 -11.71 22.11
C LEU A 10 36.70 -12.02 21.17
N GLY A 11 35.47 -11.72 21.61
CA GLY A 11 34.27 -11.85 20.78
C GLY A 11 34.22 -10.74 19.74
N LEU A 12 34.30 -11.09 18.46
CA LEU A 12 34.14 -10.15 17.35
C LEU A 12 32.64 -9.89 17.12
N ALA A 13 32.13 -8.74 17.58
CA ALA A 13 30.78 -8.31 17.28
C ALA A 13 30.72 -7.76 15.85
N VAL A 14 30.09 -8.50 14.94
CA VAL A 14 29.79 -8.03 13.58
C VAL A 14 28.51 -7.20 13.66
N ALA A 15 28.64 -5.88 13.59
CA ALA A 15 27.50 -5.00 13.40
C ALA A 15 27.06 -5.08 11.93
N PHE A 16 25.88 -5.68 11.67
CA PHE A 16 25.23 -5.57 10.37
C PHE A 16 24.76 -4.13 10.19
N LEU A 17 25.46 -3.38 9.34
CA LEU A 17 24.95 -2.11 8.82
C LEU A 17 23.89 -2.48 7.77
N ASP A 18 22.62 -2.39 8.15
CA ASP A 18 21.51 -2.44 7.20
C ASP A 18 21.74 -1.33 6.18
N SER A 19 22.16 -1.73 4.98
CA SER A 19 22.24 -0.84 3.85
C SER A 19 20.79 -0.46 3.54
N GLN A 20 20.37 0.75 3.88
CA GLN A 20 19.09 1.29 3.42
C GLN A 20 19.18 1.44 1.89
N ALA A 21 18.93 0.34 1.18
CA ALA A 21 18.55 0.40 -0.21
C ALA A 21 17.21 1.14 -0.26
N PHE A 22 17.19 2.34 -0.83
CA PHE A 22 15.97 3.07 -1.10
C PHE A 22 15.11 2.23 -2.04
N ALA A 23 13.89 1.91 -1.64
CA ALA A 23 12.97 1.15 -2.46
C ALA A 23 12.35 2.10 -3.49
N GLY A 24 12.50 1.79 -4.78
CA GLY A 24 11.89 2.64 -5.82
C GLY A 24 10.37 2.61 -5.72
N ALA A 25 9.66 3.54 -6.37
CA ALA A 25 8.19 3.53 -6.40
C ALA A 25 7.61 2.18 -6.88
N LYS A 26 8.36 1.51 -7.79
CA LYS A 26 8.05 0.18 -8.31
C LYS A 26 8.13 -0.95 -7.29
N ASP A 27 8.70 -0.74 -6.12
CA ASP A 27 8.83 -1.75 -5.05
C ASP A 27 7.59 -1.77 -4.14
N TYR A 28 6.61 -0.90 -4.43
CA TYR A 28 5.35 -0.80 -3.71
C TYR A 28 4.16 -1.18 -4.59
N GLU A 29 3.09 -1.64 -3.95
CA GLU A 29 1.85 -1.99 -4.62
C GLU A 29 0.65 -1.66 -3.73
N PHE A 30 -0.39 -1.07 -4.35
CA PHE A 30 -1.70 -0.95 -3.73
C PHE A 30 -2.52 -2.21 -4.03
N GLN A 31 -3.07 -2.83 -2.99
CA GLN A 31 -3.84 -4.06 -3.08
C GLN A 31 -5.23 -3.85 -2.50
N ALA A 32 -6.28 -4.28 -3.22
CA ALA A 32 -7.63 -4.32 -2.66
C ALA A 32 -7.69 -5.32 -1.50
N VAL A 33 -8.37 -4.96 -0.42
CA VAL A 33 -8.76 -5.95 0.61
C VAL A 33 -9.91 -6.82 0.11
N SER A 34 -10.84 -6.23 -0.64
CA SER A 34 -11.87 -6.93 -1.41
C SER A 34 -11.99 -6.29 -2.78
N ASN A 35 -12.00 -7.11 -3.82
CA ASN A 35 -12.14 -6.69 -5.21
C ASN A 35 -13.60 -6.79 -5.71
N ASP A 36 -14.43 -7.64 -5.11
CA ASP A 36 -15.84 -7.78 -5.46
C ASP A 36 -16.73 -6.98 -4.49
N LEU A 37 -17.47 -6.01 -5.01
CA LEU A 37 -18.39 -5.16 -4.23
C LEU A 37 -19.73 -5.02 -4.93
N LYS A 38 -20.79 -4.74 -4.16
CA LYS A 38 -22.10 -4.42 -4.73
C LYS A 38 -22.08 -3.00 -5.30
N ALA A 39 -22.67 -2.80 -6.48
CA ALA A 39 -22.90 -1.48 -7.06
C ALA A 39 -23.82 -0.65 -6.15
N GLY A 40 -23.63 0.66 -6.16
CA GLY A 40 -24.37 1.64 -5.36
C GLY A 40 -23.48 2.69 -4.72
N SER A 41 -24.09 3.60 -3.96
CA SER A 41 -23.39 4.69 -3.28
C SER A 41 -22.80 4.28 -1.93
N GLY A 42 -21.76 4.99 -1.50
CA GLY A 42 -21.17 4.87 -0.17
C GLY A 42 -20.59 3.49 0.15
N ARG A 43 -20.14 2.75 -0.85
CA ARG A 43 -19.53 1.42 -0.69
C ARG A 43 -18.21 1.53 0.05
N ASP A 44 -18.00 0.62 0.98
CA ASP A 44 -16.74 0.51 1.71
C ASP A 44 -15.68 -0.11 0.80
N VAL A 45 -14.68 0.69 0.45
CA VAL A 45 -13.49 0.25 -0.29
C VAL A 45 -12.31 0.36 0.66
N ALA A 46 -11.52 -0.71 0.75
CA ALA A 46 -10.31 -0.72 1.55
C ALA A 46 -9.13 -1.20 0.70
N VAL A 47 -8.03 -0.46 0.77
CA VAL A 47 -6.81 -0.71 0.02
C VAL A 47 -5.63 -0.73 0.98
N ARG A 48 -4.72 -1.69 0.80
CA ARG A 48 -3.46 -1.77 1.53
C ARG A 48 -2.30 -1.35 0.64
N LEU A 49 -1.35 -0.58 1.16
CA LEU A 49 -0.06 -0.37 0.52
C LEU A 49 0.95 -1.40 1.04
N VAL A 50 1.59 -2.15 0.16
CA VAL A 50 2.53 -3.23 0.49
C VAL A 50 3.89 -2.92 -0.12
N HIS A 51 4.96 -3.10 0.65
CA HIS A 51 6.32 -3.11 0.14
C HIS A 51 6.63 -4.53 -0.36
N LYS A 52 6.71 -4.71 -1.69
CA LYS A 52 6.82 -6.02 -2.34
C LYS A 52 8.03 -6.83 -1.90
N PRO A 53 9.26 -6.26 -1.78
CA PRO A 53 10.42 -7.02 -1.34
C PRO A 53 10.28 -7.66 0.05
N THR A 54 9.58 -6.99 0.98
CA THR A 54 9.41 -7.51 2.35
C THR A 54 8.05 -8.16 2.60
N GLY A 55 7.08 -7.97 1.69
CA GLY A 55 5.69 -8.40 1.86
C GLY A 55 4.94 -7.68 3.00
N LYS A 56 5.52 -6.64 3.59
CA LYS A 56 4.95 -5.96 4.77
C LYS A 56 4.04 -4.80 4.36
N PRO A 57 2.95 -4.55 5.11
CA PRO A 57 2.17 -3.32 4.97
C PRO A 57 3.03 -2.09 5.24
N VAL A 58 2.80 -1.01 4.48
CA VAL A 58 3.52 0.26 4.63
C VAL A 58 2.71 1.22 5.49
N THR A 59 3.27 1.56 6.65
CA THR A 59 2.64 2.47 7.61
C THR A 59 3.08 3.91 7.39
N GLY A 60 2.18 4.88 7.61
CA GLY A 60 2.52 6.30 7.56
C GLY A 60 2.71 6.88 6.16
N ALA A 61 2.33 6.15 5.11
CA ALA A 61 2.26 6.75 3.78
C ALA A 61 1.08 7.73 3.70
N VAL A 62 1.29 8.83 3.00
CA VAL A 62 0.30 9.90 2.84
C VAL A 62 -0.25 9.84 1.43
N LEU A 63 -1.53 9.48 1.30
CA LEU A 63 -2.25 9.57 0.03
C LEU A 63 -2.64 11.03 -0.22
N PHE A 64 -2.28 11.55 -1.38
CA PHE A 64 -2.54 12.96 -1.72
C PHE A 64 -3.29 13.12 -3.06
N ARG A 65 -3.44 12.04 -3.84
CA ARG A 65 -4.38 11.97 -4.97
C ARG A 65 -5.09 10.63 -4.98
N SER A 66 -6.38 10.68 -5.25
CA SER A 66 -7.20 9.51 -5.51
C SER A 66 -8.23 9.83 -6.60
N ARG A 67 -8.54 8.83 -7.43
CA ARG A 67 -9.56 8.93 -8.47
C ARG A 67 -10.24 7.58 -8.65
N LEU A 68 -11.55 7.60 -8.80
CA LEU A 68 -12.36 6.42 -9.10
C LEU A 68 -13.04 6.64 -10.45
N ASP A 69 -12.80 5.74 -11.42
CA ASP A 69 -13.39 5.83 -12.76
C ASP A 69 -13.58 4.44 -13.41
N MET A 70 -14.34 4.36 -14.49
CA MET A 70 -14.59 3.13 -15.25
C MET A 70 -13.66 2.98 -16.46
N SER A 71 -12.42 3.48 -16.38
CA SER A 71 -11.44 3.33 -17.47
C SER A 71 -11.11 1.89 -17.89
N PRO A 72 -11.18 0.84 -17.04
CA PRO A 72 -10.94 -0.52 -17.49
C PRO A 72 -11.94 -1.00 -18.55
N ASP A 73 -13.17 -0.46 -18.52
CA ASP A 73 -14.21 -0.74 -19.50
C ASP A 73 -14.25 0.31 -20.64
N GLY A 74 -13.20 1.12 -20.78
CA GLY A 74 -13.11 2.19 -21.79
C GLY A 74 -13.95 3.43 -21.46
N MET A 75 -14.55 3.50 -20.27
CA MET A 75 -15.42 4.59 -19.83
C MET A 75 -14.72 5.52 -18.83
N GLY A 76 -13.49 5.95 -19.13
CA GLY A 76 -12.65 6.69 -18.18
C GLY A 76 -13.18 8.06 -17.76
N ASP A 77 -14.11 8.65 -18.51
CA ASP A 77 -14.77 9.91 -18.16
C ASP A 77 -15.92 9.71 -17.14
N MET A 78 -16.41 8.47 -16.99
CA MET A 78 -17.39 8.11 -15.97
C MET A 78 -16.68 7.92 -14.64
N THR A 79 -16.71 8.98 -13.83
CA THR A 79 -16.08 9.02 -12.50
C THR A 79 -17.09 8.73 -11.39
N GLY A 80 -16.60 8.08 -10.33
CA GLY A 80 -17.35 7.86 -9.10
C GLY A 80 -16.89 8.84 -8.02
N LYS A 81 -17.80 9.23 -7.12
CA LYS A 81 -17.41 9.98 -5.93
C LYS A 81 -16.58 9.08 -5.01
N LEU A 82 -15.55 9.65 -4.42
CA LEU A 82 -14.65 8.95 -3.53
C LEU A 82 -14.28 9.87 -2.38
N ALA A 83 -14.62 9.47 -1.16
CA ALA A 83 -14.23 10.17 0.06
C ALA A 83 -13.33 9.27 0.89
N ALA A 84 -12.20 9.80 1.36
CA ALA A 84 -11.37 9.09 2.33
C ALA A 84 -12.14 8.90 3.65
N ASP A 85 -11.99 7.74 4.26
CA ASP A 85 -12.59 7.37 5.54
C ASP A 85 -11.49 7.04 6.55
N ALA A 86 -11.81 7.18 7.84
CA ALA A 86 -10.84 6.94 8.90
C ALA A 86 -10.38 5.47 8.91
N SER A 87 -9.08 5.26 9.10
CA SER A 87 -8.50 3.92 9.29
C SER A 87 -7.62 3.91 10.53
N SER A 88 -7.84 2.93 11.40
CA SER A 88 -7.01 2.67 12.58
C SER A 88 -5.93 1.61 12.31
N GLU A 89 -6.00 0.92 11.18
CA GLU A 89 -5.07 -0.15 10.83
C GLU A 89 -3.89 0.39 10.02
N PRO A 90 -2.63 0.13 10.44
CA PRO A 90 -1.46 0.64 9.74
C PRO A 90 -1.36 0.13 8.30
N GLY A 91 -1.19 1.07 7.36
CA GLY A 91 -1.06 0.80 5.93
C GLY A 91 -2.35 0.40 5.23
N LEU A 92 -3.49 0.48 5.92
CA LEU A 92 -4.83 0.33 5.35
C LEU A 92 -5.46 1.71 5.14
N TYR A 93 -5.97 1.95 3.93
CA TYR A 93 -6.67 3.17 3.55
C TYR A 93 -8.11 2.82 3.18
N ARG A 94 -9.06 3.52 3.80
CA ARG A 94 -10.49 3.28 3.60
C ARG A 94 -11.12 4.44 2.84
N PHE A 95 -12.13 4.10 2.04
CA PHE A 95 -12.89 5.07 1.28
C PHE A 95 -14.37 4.71 1.29
N LYS A 96 -15.21 5.75 1.25
CA LYS A 96 -16.59 5.66 0.79
C LYS A 96 -16.60 5.95 -0.72
N ALA A 97 -16.96 4.94 -1.50
CA ALA A 97 -16.95 4.98 -2.95
C ALA A 97 -18.37 4.86 -3.53
N ASP A 98 -18.69 5.71 -4.48
CA ASP A 98 -19.91 5.59 -5.27
C ASP A 98 -19.61 4.76 -6.54
N LEU A 99 -19.92 3.46 -6.47
CA LEU A 99 -19.82 2.51 -7.58
C LEU A 99 -21.18 2.43 -8.27
N THR A 100 -21.60 3.52 -8.93
CA THR A 100 -23.01 3.74 -9.34
C THR A 100 -23.54 2.76 -10.38
N MET A 101 -22.67 1.97 -11.01
CA MET A 101 -23.02 0.98 -12.04
C MET A 101 -22.20 -0.29 -11.81
N ALA A 102 -22.79 -1.44 -12.14
CA ALA A 102 -22.03 -2.68 -12.25
C ALA A 102 -20.99 -2.57 -13.37
N GLY A 103 -19.86 -3.27 -13.21
CA GLY A 103 -18.74 -3.20 -14.14
C GLY A 103 -17.39 -3.04 -13.43
N SER A 104 -16.36 -2.80 -14.24
CA SER A 104 -14.97 -2.69 -13.78
C SER A 104 -14.63 -1.24 -13.44
N TRP A 105 -14.27 -1.00 -12.19
CA TRP A 105 -13.84 0.29 -11.68
C TRP A 105 -12.34 0.28 -11.39
N ALA A 106 -11.66 1.39 -11.68
CA ALA A 106 -10.28 1.66 -11.34
C ALA A 106 -10.20 2.70 -10.22
N LEU A 107 -9.64 2.29 -9.08
CA LEU A 107 -9.22 3.19 -8.01
C LEU A 107 -7.73 3.52 -8.19
N LYS A 108 -7.45 4.71 -8.72
CA LYS A 108 -6.10 5.23 -8.97
C LYS A 108 -5.65 6.03 -7.76
N LEU A 109 -4.44 5.76 -7.27
CA LEU A 109 -3.90 6.31 -6.03
C LEU A 109 -2.48 6.82 -6.24
N MET A 110 -2.15 7.91 -5.55
CA MET A 110 -0.78 8.40 -5.40
C MET A 110 -0.48 8.67 -3.93
N ALA A 111 0.68 8.20 -3.48
CA ALA A 111 1.14 8.35 -2.10
C ALA A 111 2.62 8.74 -1.99
N LYS A 112 2.94 9.43 -0.90
CA LYS A 112 4.31 9.60 -0.42
C LYS A 112 4.58 8.59 0.69
N VAL A 113 5.63 7.78 0.52
CA VAL A 113 6.10 6.82 1.51
C VAL A 113 7.26 7.44 2.30
N PRO A 114 7.27 7.40 3.65
CA PRO A 114 8.37 7.91 4.44
C PRO A 114 9.70 7.25 4.05
N GLY A 115 10.74 8.07 3.86
CA GLY A 115 12.05 7.61 3.41
C GLY A 115 12.20 7.52 1.90
N GLU A 116 11.10 7.49 1.13
CA GLU A 116 11.17 7.41 -0.32
C GLU A 116 11.07 8.76 -1.02
N SER A 117 11.92 8.95 -2.02
CA SER A 117 11.97 10.19 -2.80
C SER A 117 10.88 10.21 -3.89
N GLU A 118 10.66 9.06 -4.53
CA GLU A 118 9.68 8.90 -5.59
C GLU A 118 8.24 8.91 -5.05
N THR A 119 7.30 9.25 -5.91
CA THR A 119 5.87 9.08 -5.63
C THR A 119 5.48 7.65 -5.97
N VAL A 120 4.81 6.97 -5.06
CA VAL A 120 4.19 5.67 -5.37
C VAL A 120 2.86 5.92 -6.04
N GLU A 121 2.70 5.41 -7.26
CA GLU A 121 1.45 5.45 -8.02
C GLU A 121 0.94 4.03 -8.22
N GLY A 122 -0.38 3.83 -8.18
CA GLY A 122 -0.96 2.54 -8.50
C GLY A 122 -2.44 2.60 -8.82
N THR A 123 -2.91 1.54 -9.45
CA THR A 123 -4.33 1.36 -9.79
C THR A 123 -4.81 0.05 -9.18
N VAL A 124 -5.91 0.13 -8.43
CA VAL A 124 -6.60 -1.02 -7.85
C VAL A 124 -7.87 -1.26 -8.64
N LEU A 125 -8.06 -2.48 -9.15
CA LEU A 125 -9.27 -2.86 -9.86
C LEU A 125 -10.34 -3.35 -8.87
N ILE A 126 -11.56 -2.86 -9.05
CA ILE A 126 -12.73 -3.18 -8.25
C ILE A 126 -13.84 -3.61 -9.20
N GLN A 127 -14.39 -4.79 -9.00
CA GLN A 127 -15.55 -5.29 -9.70
C GLN A 127 -16.82 -4.91 -8.92
N ALA A 128 -17.66 -4.07 -9.53
CA ALA A 128 -19.00 -3.80 -9.04
C ALA A 128 -19.98 -4.82 -9.63
N LYS A 129 -20.80 -5.44 -8.77
CA LYS A 129 -21.82 -6.44 -9.09
C LYS A 129 -23.20 -5.96 -8.61
N ASP A 130 -24.27 -6.48 -9.20
CA ASP A 130 -25.64 -6.08 -8.84
C ASP A 130 -26.08 -6.47 -7.42
#